data_AF-E1JTS4-F1
#
_entry.id   AF-E1JTS4-F1
#
_cell.length_a   1.000
_cell.length_b   1.000
_cell.length_c   1.000
_cell.angle_alpha   90.00
_cell.angle_beta   90.00
_cell.angle_gamma   90.00
#
_symmetry.space_group_name_H-M   'P 1'
#
loop_
_entity.id
_entity.type
_entity.pdbx_description
1 polymer ?
#
loop_
_entity_poly.entity_id
_entity_poly.type
_entity_poly.pdbx_seq_one_letter_code
_entity_poly.pdbx_strand_id
1 'polypeptide(L)'
;MNTSAVILALSWLEPGLAALWDRQLAGEGILSRAARHCRESGVVDALCVLTDVPAIAAAGEAIGARTMACPEFFRGHPFNFLNIEGQNLAREFDLTLEIGTQADLTFFLPWNMPFLGGRMLEKMYHILLEDPLTARLLPMRPVDPQLMAHVAGGGEFFPIWLHKTVDRQLIPQLHRPAPACLTHWSRAFAGIPKVAGLPGDKIFCFRVREEADVSLAAFLEDYRLGQGGRDGESAR
;
A
#
# COMPACT_ATOMS: atom_id res chain seq x y z
N MET A 1 -22.65 -3.77 -0.91
CA MET A 1 -21.32 -4.36 -1.16
C MET A 1 -20.44 -3.85 -0.05
N ASN A 2 -19.96 -4.75 0.80
CA ASN A 2 -19.17 -4.38 1.97
C ASN A 2 -17.70 -4.30 1.59
N THR A 3 -16.98 -3.38 2.21
CA THR A 3 -15.56 -3.14 1.97
C THR A 3 -14.81 -3.11 3.29
N SER A 4 -13.77 -3.92 3.40
CA SER A 4 -12.89 -3.93 4.55
C SER A 4 -11.49 -3.42 4.21
N ALA A 5 -10.75 -3.00 5.22
CA ALA A 5 -9.34 -2.68 5.12
C ALA A 5 -8.55 -3.45 6.19
N VAL A 6 -7.47 -4.08 5.76
CA VAL A 6 -6.50 -4.77 6.59
C VAL A 6 -5.17 -4.05 6.45
N ILE A 7 -4.77 -3.36 7.51
CA ILE A 7 -3.45 -2.75 7.61
C ILE A 7 -2.46 -3.81 8.10
N LEU A 8 -1.44 -4.08 7.30
CA LEU A 8 -0.44 -5.11 7.53
C LEU A 8 0.75 -4.54 8.31
N ALA A 9 0.73 -4.66 9.64
CA ALA A 9 1.80 -4.28 10.55
C ALA A 9 2.62 -5.51 10.99
N LEU A 10 3.19 -6.18 10.00
CA LEU A 10 3.85 -7.48 10.13
C LEU A 10 5.37 -7.35 10.00
N SER A 11 6.10 -7.79 11.03
CA SER A 11 7.55 -7.61 11.15
C SER A 11 8.35 -8.34 10.08
N TRP A 12 7.85 -9.45 9.53
CA TRP A 12 8.55 -10.18 8.46
C TRP A 12 8.40 -9.54 7.07
N LEU A 13 7.34 -8.77 6.84
CA LEU A 13 7.20 -8.00 5.61
C LEU A 13 8.14 -6.80 5.62
N GLU A 14 8.36 -6.25 6.80
CA GLU A 14 9.13 -5.03 7.00
C GLU A 14 10.03 -5.15 8.25
N PRO A 15 11.13 -5.93 8.15
CA PRO A 15 12.04 -6.17 9.28
C PRO A 15 12.66 -4.87 9.79
N GLY A 16 12.60 -4.64 11.09
CA GLY A 16 13.14 -3.44 11.74
C GLY A 16 12.20 -2.23 11.79
N LEU A 17 11.07 -2.27 11.06
CA LEU A 17 10.14 -1.13 11.03
C LEU A 17 9.15 -1.12 12.20
N ALA A 18 9.05 -2.22 12.93
CA ALA A 18 8.20 -2.35 14.11
C ALA A 18 8.52 -1.33 15.22
N ALA A 19 9.68 -0.67 15.17
CA ALA A 19 10.05 0.40 16.10
C ALA A 19 9.60 1.81 15.66
N LEU A 20 9.09 1.96 14.43
CA LEU A 20 8.75 3.26 13.83
C LEU A 20 7.24 3.53 13.75
N TRP A 21 6.40 2.59 14.17
CA TRP A 21 4.94 2.66 13.97
C TRP A 21 4.26 3.85 14.67
N ASP A 22 4.80 4.27 15.81
CA ASP A 22 4.31 5.36 16.66
C ASP A 22 5.09 6.67 16.45
N ARG A 23 6.10 6.68 15.56
CA ARG A 23 6.81 7.91 15.20
C ARG A 23 5.83 8.94 14.66
N GLN A 24 6.06 10.19 15.04
CA GLN A 24 5.13 11.27 14.76
C GLN A 24 5.44 11.90 13.40
N LEU A 25 4.44 11.96 12.53
CA LEU A 25 4.43 12.75 11.30
C LEU A 25 3.32 13.80 11.42
N ALA A 26 3.71 15.07 11.48
CA ALA A 26 2.80 16.20 11.74
C ALA A 26 1.93 16.01 13.01
N GLY A 27 2.52 15.45 14.07
CA GLY A 27 1.85 15.23 15.36
C GLY A 27 0.91 14.03 15.40
N GLU A 28 0.96 13.14 14.41
CA GLU A 28 0.21 11.88 14.38
C GLU A 28 1.15 10.68 14.17
N GLY A 29 0.91 9.58 14.89
CA GLY A 29 1.66 8.33 14.70
C GLY A 29 1.46 7.77 13.28
N ILE A 30 2.53 7.25 12.64
CA ILE A 30 2.47 6.76 11.24
C ILE A 30 1.36 5.71 11.05
N LEU A 31 1.25 4.74 11.95
CA LEU A 31 0.20 3.71 11.87
C LEU A 31 -1.20 4.29 12.11
N SER A 32 -1.35 5.19 13.09
CA SER A 32 -2.62 5.89 13.36
C SER A 32 -3.08 6.69 12.15
N ARG A 33 -2.14 7.31 11.44
CA ARG A 33 -2.38 8.04 10.19
C ARG A 33 -2.89 7.15 9.07
N ALA A 34 -2.28 5.98 8.87
CA ALA A 34 -2.78 5.00 7.90
C ALA A 34 -4.21 4.56 8.23
N ALA A 35 -4.50 4.33 9.51
CA ALA A 35 -5.85 4.00 9.98
C ALA A 35 -6.84 5.15 9.75
N ARG A 36 -6.43 6.40 10.02
CA ARG A 36 -7.22 7.60 9.73
C ARG A 36 -7.54 7.72 8.25
N HIS A 37 -6.57 7.55 7.36
CA HIS A 37 -6.80 7.60 5.92
C HIS A 37 -7.78 6.54 5.43
N CYS A 38 -7.78 5.35 6.02
CA CYS A 38 -8.81 4.34 5.73
C CYS A 38 -10.20 4.84 6.10
N ARG A 39 -10.37 5.43 7.30
CA ARG A 39 -11.66 5.95 7.77
C ARG A 39 -12.13 7.17 6.95
N GLU A 40 -11.23 8.10 6.65
CA GLU A 40 -11.49 9.30 5.86
C GLU A 40 -11.79 9.01 4.39
N SER A 41 -11.49 7.80 3.90
CA SER A 41 -11.80 7.42 2.51
C SER A 41 -13.31 7.35 2.21
N GLY A 42 -14.15 7.19 3.23
CA GLY A 42 -15.61 7.06 3.07
C GLY A 42 -16.08 5.74 2.42
N VAL A 43 -15.15 4.86 2.04
CA VAL A 43 -15.46 3.59 1.33
C VAL A 43 -15.13 2.33 2.15
N VAL A 44 -14.58 2.48 3.35
CA VAL A 44 -14.19 1.35 4.22
C VAL A 44 -15.19 1.20 5.36
N ASP A 45 -15.90 0.07 5.40
CA ASP A 45 -16.91 -0.25 6.41
C ASP A 45 -16.27 -0.87 7.68
N ALA A 46 -15.22 -1.66 7.50
CA ALA A 46 -14.52 -2.35 8.59
C ALA A 46 -13.00 -2.21 8.45
N LEU A 47 -12.32 -1.86 9.54
CA LEU A 47 -10.87 -1.65 9.57
C LEU A 47 -10.22 -2.52 10.65
N CYS A 48 -9.18 -3.25 10.26
CA CYS A 48 -8.36 -4.05 11.16
C CYS A 48 -6.87 -3.80 10.92
N VAL A 49 -6.10 -3.71 12.00
CA VAL A 49 -4.64 -3.76 11.96
C VAL A 49 -4.22 -5.18 12.33
N LEU A 50 -3.58 -5.87 11.39
CA LEU A 50 -3.02 -7.18 11.61
C LEU A 50 -1.54 -7.04 11.98
N THR A 51 -1.14 -7.60 13.11
CA THR A 51 0.22 -7.42 13.62
C THR A 51 0.76 -8.66 14.32
N ASP A 52 2.07 -8.87 14.24
CA ASP A 52 2.82 -9.83 15.06
C ASP A 52 3.65 -9.15 16.16
N VAL A 53 3.47 -7.84 16.33
CA VAL A 53 4.19 -7.02 17.30
C VAL A 53 3.29 -6.78 18.52
N PRO A 54 3.63 -7.31 19.72
CA PRO A 54 2.77 -7.19 20.90
C PRO A 54 2.43 -5.75 21.29
N ALA A 55 3.37 -4.82 21.09
CA ALA A 55 3.15 -3.40 21.37
C ALA A 55 2.05 -2.79 20.49
N ILE A 56 2.01 -3.15 19.20
CA ILE A 56 0.96 -2.69 18.27
C ILE A 56 -0.38 -3.35 18.63
N ALA A 57 -0.36 -4.64 18.97
CA ALA A 57 -1.57 -5.36 19.36
C ALA A 57 -2.25 -4.71 20.59
N ALA A 58 -1.45 -4.30 21.58
CA ALA A 58 -1.92 -3.63 22.79
C ALA A 58 -2.40 -2.17 22.56
N ALA A 59 -1.97 -1.52 21.49
CA ALA A 59 -2.23 -0.10 21.24
C ALA A 59 -3.59 0.22 20.60
N GLY A 60 -4.48 -0.78 20.40
CA GLY A 60 -5.69 -0.70 19.56
C GLY A 60 -6.46 0.63 19.59
N GLU A 61 -6.87 1.10 20.77
CA GLU A 61 -7.59 2.38 20.91
C GLU A 61 -6.78 3.60 20.44
N ALA A 62 -5.47 3.65 20.71
CA ALA A 62 -4.58 4.74 20.30
C ALA A 62 -4.38 4.81 18.77
N ILE A 63 -4.53 3.69 18.07
CA ILE A 63 -4.48 3.62 16.61
C ILE A 63 -5.84 4.01 15.99
N GLY A 64 -6.92 3.90 16.77
CA GLY A 64 -8.30 4.12 16.31
C GLY A 64 -8.81 3.01 15.39
N ALA A 65 -8.27 1.80 15.52
CA ALA A 65 -8.65 0.65 14.71
C ALA A 65 -8.62 -0.62 15.57
N ARG A 66 -9.44 -1.61 15.19
CA ARG A 66 -9.34 -2.93 15.83
C ARG A 66 -7.99 -3.54 15.51
N THR A 67 -7.22 -3.91 16.51
CA THR A 67 -5.93 -4.62 16.35
C THR A 67 -6.13 -6.11 16.58
N MET A 68 -5.46 -6.93 15.78
CA MET A 68 -5.46 -8.37 15.92
C MET A 68 -4.06 -8.92 15.76
N ALA A 69 -3.73 -9.89 16.62
CA ALA A 69 -2.52 -10.70 16.46
C ALA A 69 -2.62 -11.52 15.17
N CYS A 70 -1.52 -11.65 14.44
CA CYS A 70 -1.51 -12.47 13.23
C CYS A 70 -1.67 -13.95 13.59
N PRO A 71 -2.63 -14.66 12.96
CA PRO A 71 -2.75 -16.11 13.11
C PRO A 71 -1.47 -16.83 12.68
N GLU A 72 -1.11 -17.90 13.40
CA GLU A 72 0.16 -18.61 13.17
C GLU A 72 0.25 -19.24 11.78
N PHE A 73 -0.84 -19.80 11.26
CA PHE A 73 -0.89 -20.42 9.91
C PHE A 73 -0.58 -19.45 8.77
N PHE A 74 -0.70 -18.14 9.05
CA PHE A 74 -0.52 -17.08 8.08
C PHE A 74 0.88 -16.46 8.14
N ARG A 75 1.69 -16.83 9.14
CA ARG A 75 3.05 -16.29 9.32
C ARG A 75 3.93 -16.54 8.10
N GLY A 76 4.69 -15.52 7.70
CA GLY A 76 5.61 -15.59 6.56
C GLY A 76 4.94 -15.47 5.18
N HIS A 77 3.63 -15.23 5.11
CA HIS A 77 2.97 -14.94 3.83
C HIS A 77 3.58 -13.66 3.19
N PRO A 78 3.93 -13.68 1.89
CA PRO A 78 4.70 -12.59 1.26
C PRO A 78 3.86 -11.40 0.80
N PHE A 79 2.53 -11.53 0.71
CA PHE A 79 1.63 -10.51 0.15
C PHE A 79 2.10 -9.94 -1.21
N ASN A 80 2.47 -10.84 -2.13
CA ASN A 80 2.70 -10.45 -3.52
C ASN A 80 1.35 -10.34 -4.25
N PHE A 81 0.77 -9.14 -4.29
CA PHE A 81 -0.54 -8.92 -4.91
C PHE A 81 -0.59 -9.10 -6.43
N LEU A 82 0.56 -9.25 -7.09
CA LEU A 82 0.63 -9.71 -8.49
C LEU A 82 0.54 -11.24 -8.62
N ASN A 83 0.76 -11.98 -7.53
CA ASN A 83 0.60 -13.42 -7.53
C ASN A 83 -0.89 -13.79 -7.38
N ILE A 84 -1.42 -14.45 -8.42
CA ILE A 84 -2.80 -14.92 -8.52
C ILE A 84 -2.92 -16.44 -8.36
N GLU A 85 -1.87 -17.11 -7.87
CA GLU A 85 -1.93 -18.53 -7.52
C GLU A 85 -3.04 -18.76 -6.49
N GLY A 86 -3.96 -19.69 -6.80
CA GLY A 86 -5.16 -19.93 -6.00
C GLY A 86 -4.88 -20.24 -4.52
N GLN A 87 -3.73 -20.86 -4.20
CA GLN A 87 -3.33 -21.13 -2.82
C GLN A 87 -3.02 -19.85 -2.02
N ASN A 88 -2.36 -18.86 -2.63
CA ASN A 88 -2.08 -17.59 -1.96
C ASN A 88 -3.37 -16.78 -1.80
N LEU A 89 -4.23 -16.77 -2.81
CA LEU A 89 -5.55 -16.14 -2.74
C LEU A 89 -6.43 -16.75 -1.65
N ALA A 90 -6.49 -18.09 -1.57
CA ALA A 90 -7.24 -18.80 -0.54
C ALA A 90 -6.73 -18.44 0.85
N ARG A 91 -5.41 -18.45 1.06
CA ARG A 91 -4.83 -18.06 2.37
C ARG A 91 -5.17 -16.62 2.75
N GLU A 92 -5.08 -15.67 1.82
CA GLU A 92 -5.45 -14.28 2.08
C GLU A 92 -6.95 -14.13 2.40
N PHE A 93 -7.82 -14.89 1.73
CA PHE A 93 -9.24 -14.91 2.02
C PHE A 93 -9.54 -15.54 3.39
N ASP A 94 -8.94 -16.70 3.70
CA ASP A 94 -9.04 -17.38 4.99
C ASP A 94 -8.58 -16.48 6.13
N LEU A 95 -7.53 -15.69 5.91
CA LEU A 95 -7.12 -14.66 6.85
C LEU A 95 -8.25 -13.65 7.12
N THR A 96 -8.93 -13.15 6.09
CA THR A 96 -10.04 -12.20 6.29
C THR A 96 -11.22 -12.81 7.06
N LEU A 97 -11.47 -14.11 6.89
CA LEU A 97 -12.46 -14.85 7.66
C LEU A 97 -12.04 -14.96 9.14
N GLU A 98 -10.81 -15.40 9.39
CA GLU A 98 -10.27 -15.61 10.74
C GLU A 98 -10.26 -14.32 11.56
N ILE A 99 -9.85 -13.21 10.93
CA ILE A 99 -9.86 -11.93 11.62
C ILE A 99 -11.26 -11.31 11.62
N GLY A 100 -12.25 -11.83 10.90
CA GLY A 100 -13.60 -11.27 10.87
C GLY A 100 -13.68 -9.93 10.13
N THR A 101 -12.87 -9.74 9.08
CA THR A 101 -12.97 -8.63 8.11
C THR A 101 -13.41 -9.11 6.73
N GLN A 102 -14.12 -10.23 6.66
CA GLN A 102 -14.70 -10.71 5.42
C GLN A 102 -15.61 -9.62 4.81
N ALA A 103 -15.39 -9.34 3.54
CA ALA A 103 -16.11 -8.33 2.77
C ALA A 103 -16.15 -8.76 1.30
N ASP A 104 -16.92 -8.06 0.47
CA ASP A 104 -16.87 -8.27 -0.99
C ASP A 104 -15.54 -7.76 -1.55
N LEU A 105 -15.10 -6.63 -1.00
CA LEU A 105 -13.86 -5.96 -1.32
C LEU A 105 -12.96 -5.86 -0.08
N THR A 106 -11.66 -6.11 -0.23
CA THR A 106 -10.69 -5.92 0.84
C THR A 106 -9.49 -5.12 0.36
N PHE A 107 -9.22 -4.02 1.05
CA PHE A 107 -7.95 -3.31 0.96
C PHE A 107 -6.90 -4.03 1.82
N PHE A 108 -5.76 -4.36 1.22
CA PHE A 108 -4.56 -4.71 1.96
C PHE A 108 -3.57 -3.55 1.86
N LEU A 109 -3.22 -2.97 3.00
CA LEU A 109 -2.47 -1.72 3.06
C LEU A 109 -1.24 -1.88 3.97
N PRO A 110 -0.08 -1.35 3.58
CA PRO A 110 1.06 -1.24 4.47
C PRO A 110 0.88 0.02 5.32
N TRP A 111 1.23 -0.05 6.61
CA TRP A 111 1.09 1.10 7.51
C TRP A 111 2.13 2.19 7.24
N ASN A 112 3.30 1.82 6.71
CA ASN A 112 4.44 2.72 6.52
C ASN A 112 4.36 3.56 5.22
N MET A 113 3.17 3.72 4.65
CA MET A 113 2.93 4.53 3.45
C MET A 113 2.09 5.77 3.80
N PRO A 114 2.68 6.79 4.45
CA PRO A 114 1.93 7.89 5.06
C PRO A 114 1.18 8.78 4.05
N PHE A 115 1.55 8.73 2.77
CA PHE A 115 0.91 9.52 1.73
C PHE A 115 -0.15 8.75 0.93
N LEU A 116 -0.36 7.46 1.21
CA LEU A 116 -1.49 6.71 0.65
C LEU A 116 -2.78 7.13 1.37
N GLY A 117 -3.29 8.29 1.00
CA GLY A 117 -4.43 8.94 1.67
C GLY A 117 -5.79 8.40 1.26
N GLY A 118 -6.83 8.79 2.02
CA GLY A 118 -8.21 8.34 1.82
C GLY A 118 -8.75 8.58 0.41
N ARG A 119 -8.44 9.73 -0.21
CA ARG A 119 -8.81 10.05 -1.60
C ARG A 119 -8.26 9.05 -2.62
N MET A 120 -7.07 8.48 -2.38
CA MET A 120 -6.53 7.45 -3.26
C MET A 120 -7.29 6.13 -3.09
N LEU A 121 -7.64 5.76 -1.85
CA LEU A 121 -8.43 4.56 -1.56
C LEU A 121 -9.83 4.66 -2.18
N GLU A 122 -10.48 5.81 -2.04
CA GLU A 122 -11.76 6.14 -2.69
C GLU A 122 -11.65 6.01 -4.22
N LYS A 123 -10.60 6.59 -4.82
CA LYS A 123 -10.35 6.47 -6.27
C LYS A 123 -10.16 5.01 -6.70
N MET A 124 -9.41 4.22 -5.92
CA MET A 124 -9.23 2.79 -6.19
C MET A 124 -10.55 2.03 -6.16
N TYR A 125 -11.39 2.33 -5.17
CA TYR A 125 -12.73 1.75 -5.03
C TYR A 125 -13.59 2.01 -6.27
N HIS A 126 -13.70 3.27 -6.69
CA HIS A 126 -14.51 3.64 -7.86
C HIS A 126 -14.00 3.01 -9.15
N ILE A 127 -12.69 3.05 -9.41
CA ILE A 127 -12.11 2.47 -10.63
C ILE A 127 -12.34 0.96 -10.70
N LEU A 128 -12.21 0.26 -9.57
CA LEU A 128 -12.47 -1.18 -9.52
C LEU A 128 -13.95 -1.52 -9.74
N LEU A 129 -14.87 -0.64 -9.32
CA LEU A 129 -16.29 -0.81 -9.57
C LEU A 129 -16.70 -0.52 -11.01
N GLU A 130 -16.05 0.45 -11.66
CA GLU A 130 -16.26 0.80 -13.07
C GLU A 130 -15.80 -0.31 -14.03
N ASP A 131 -14.80 -1.10 -13.64
CA ASP A 131 -14.30 -2.24 -14.42
C ASP A 131 -14.81 -3.58 -13.86
N PRO A 132 -15.82 -4.21 -14.49
CA PRO A 132 -16.43 -5.44 -13.97
C PRO A 132 -15.50 -6.65 -14.03
N LEU A 133 -14.40 -6.59 -14.79
CA LEU A 133 -13.46 -7.70 -14.95
C LEU A 133 -12.29 -7.63 -13.96
N THR A 134 -11.94 -6.43 -13.49
CA THR A 134 -10.80 -6.25 -12.59
C THR A 134 -11.07 -6.88 -11.23
N ALA A 135 -10.21 -7.83 -10.86
CA ALA A 135 -10.22 -8.53 -9.59
C ALA A 135 -9.31 -7.88 -8.55
N ARG A 136 -8.15 -7.36 -8.98
CA ARG A 136 -7.23 -6.63 -8.11
C ARG A 136 -6.82 -5.32 -8.74
N LEU A 137 -6.81 -4.26 -7.94
CA LEU A 137 -6.29 -2.95 -8.32
C LEU A 137 -5.13 -2.57 -7.40
N LEU A 138 -3.98 -2.23 -7.98
CA LEU A 138 -2.79 -1.82 -7.23
C LEU A 138 -2.39 -0.39 -7.60
N PRO A 139 -2.08 0.49 -6.65
CA PRO A 139 -1.46 1.76 -6.98
C PRO A 139 -0.05 1.51 -7.52
N MET A 140 0.34 2.24 -8.56
CA MET A 140 1.64 2.11 -9.20
C MET A 140 2.30 3.47 -9.39
N ARG A 141 3.63 3.50 -9.25
CA ARG A 141 4.43 4.68 -9.60
C ARG A 141 5.19 4.48 -10.90
N PRO A 142 5.40 5.55 -11.68
CA PRO A 142 6.34 5.52 -12.79
C PRO A 142 7.77 5.33 -12.26
N VAL A 143 8.53 4.44 -12.90
CA VAL A 143 9.96 4.23 -12.64
C VAL A 143 10.80 4.67 -13.82
N ASP A 144 12.12 4.71 -13.64
CA ASP A 144 12.99 4.94 -14.78
C ASP A 144 12.80 3.83 -15.82
N PRO A 145 12.68 4.16 -17.11
CA PRO A 145 12.51 3.14 -18.14
C PRO A 145 13.75 2.27 -18.33
N GLN A 146 14.91 2.59 -17.74
CA GLN A 146 16.09 1.75 -17.81
C GLN A 146 16.17 0.84 -16.57
N LEU A 147 15.99 -0.46 -16.77
CA LEU A 147 16.06 -1.46 -15.71
C LEU A 147 17.35 -2.29 -15.85
N MET A 148 18.17 -2.27 -14.80
CA MET A 148 19.40 -3.05 -14.69
C MET A 148 19.27 -4.03 -13.51
N ALA A 149 19.67 -5.28 -13.73
CA ALA A 149 19.87 -6.28 -12.68
C ALA A 149 21.27 -6.13 -12.10
N HIS A 150 21.42 -6.14 -10.78
CA HIS A 150 22.72 -6.26 -10.13
C HIS A 150 23.04 -7.73 -9.87
N VAL A 151 24.23 -8.19 -10.27
CA VAL A 151 24.67 -9.57 -9.98
C VAL A 151 25.17 -9.67 -8.55
N ALA A 152 24.57 -10.58 -7.79
CA ALA A 152 24.98 -10.85 -6.43
C ALA A 152 26.45 -11.29 -6.39
N GLY A 153 27.26 -10.61 -5.59
CA GLY A 153 28.68 -10.94 -5.37
C GLY A 153 29.66 -10.47 -6.47
N GLY A 154 29.17 -9.96 -7.61
CA GLY A 154 30.01 -9.58 -8.75
C GLY A 154 30.23 -8.08 -8.95
N GLY A 155 29.40 -7.21 -8.37
CA GLY A 155 29.44 -5.76 -8.63
C GLY A 155 29.03 -5.35 -10.06
N GLU A 156 28.67 -6.33 -10.90
CA GLU A 156 28.29 -6.15 -12.30
C GLU A 156 26.79 -5.87 -12.44
N PHE A 157 26.43 -5.13 -13.49
CA PHE A 157 25.04 -4.82 -13.84
C PHE A 157 24.70 -5.34 -15.23
N PHE A 158 23.57 -6.05 -15.34
CA PHE A 158 23.05 -6.58 -16.60
C PHE A 158 21.77 -5.85 -17.00
N PRO A 159 21.63 -5.42 -18.26
CA PRO A 159 20.41 -4.75 -18.72
C PRO A 159 19.26 -5.76 -18.78
N ILE A 160 18.18 -5.49 -18.04
CA ILE A 160 16.89 -6.19 -18.18
C ILE A 160 16.04 -5.48 -19.24
N TRP A 161 16.00 -4.16 -19.17
CA TRP A 161 15.24 -3.31 -20.08
C TRP A 161 16.04 -2.04 -20.35
N LEU A 162 16.69 -1.97 -21.51
CA LEU A 162 17.58 -0.87 -21.86
C LEU A 162 17.40 -0.50 -23.33
N HIS A 163 17.07 0.77 -23.58
CA HIS A 163 17.06 1.32 -24.92
C HIS A 163 18.26 2.26 -25.07
N LYS A 164 19.35 1.73 -25.63
CA LYS A 164 20.49 2.55 -26.03
C LYS A 164 20.03 3.43 -27.18
N THR A 165 20.23 4.74 -27.10
CA THR A 165 19.92 5.76 -28.13
C THR A 165 18.46 6.22 -28.30
N VAL A 166 17.53 5.80 -27.46
CA VAL A 166 16.13 6.27 -27.53
C VAL A 166 15.91 7.30 -26.42
N ASP A 167 15.35 8.46 -26.77
CA ASP A 167 14.96 9.46 -25.78
C ASP A 167 13.95 8.88 -24.80
N ARG A 168 14.12 9.19 -23.51
CA ARG A 168 13.28 8.68 -22.42
C ARG A 168 11.77 8.84 -22.70
N GLN A 169 11.38 9.92 -23.36
CA GLN A 169 9.98 10.24 -23.66
C GLN A 169 9.35 9.31 -24.71
N LEU A 170 10.17 8.64 -25.52
CA LEU A 170 9.75 7.71 -26.55
C LEU A 170 9.68 6.26 -26.04
N ILE A 171 10.20 5.99 -24.84
CA ILE A 171 10.17 4.66 -24.24
C ILE A 171 8.85 4.48 -23.49
N PRO A 172 8.15 3.32 -23.63
CA PRO A 172 6.99 3.01 -22.81
C PRO A 172 7.29 3.19 -21.31
N GLN A 173 6.43 3.93 -20.63
CA GLN A 173 6.62 4.23 -19.21
C GLN A 173 6.46 2.95 -18.37
N LEU A 174 7.56 2.51 -17.77
CA LEU A 174 7.54 1.41 -16.81
C LEU A 174 6.93 1.84 -15.48
N HIS A 175 6.26 0.90 -14.81
CA HIS A 175 5.60 1.14 -13.54
C HIS A 175 6.03 0.12 -12.49
N ARG A 176 6.09 0.53 -11.23
CA ARG A 176 6.28 -0.36 -10.08
C ARG A 176 5.05 -0.30 -9.18
N PRO A 177 4.46 -1.44 -8.83
CA PRO A 177 3.35 -1.47 -7.87
C PRO A 177 3.83 -1.08 -6.47
N ALA A 178 2.99 -0.38 -5.73
CA ALA A 178 3.12 -0.27 -4.29
C ALA A 178 2.67 -1.59 -3.62
N PRO A 179 3.16 -1.90 -2.41
CA PRO A 179 2.73 -3.06 -1.63
C PRO A 179 1.34 -2.82 -0.98
N ALA A 180 0.38 -2.38 -1.79
CA ALA A 180 -1.01 -2.14 -1.43
C ALA A 180 -1.91 -2.67 -2.54
N CYS A 181 -3.09 -3.20 -2.20
CA CYS A 181 -4.07 -3.57 -3.20
C CYS A 181 -5.51 -3.42 -2.69
N LEU A 182 -6.44 -3.28 -3.63
CA LEU A 182 -7.86 -3.55 -3.43
C LEU A 182 -8.20 -4.84 -4.16
N THR A 183 -8.73 -5.83 -3.45
CA THR A 183 -9.14 -7.12 -4.01
C THR A 183 -10.65 -7.25 -3.98
N HIS A 184 -11.24 -7.71 -5.08
CA HIS A 184 -12.63 -8.19 -5.16
C HIS A 184 -12.64 -9.71 -5.13
N TRP A 185 -13.13 -10.31 -4.05
CA TRP A 185 -12.93 -11.73 -3.80
C TRP A 185 -13.59 -12.65 -4.83
N SER A 186 -14.86 -12.42 -5.18
CA SER A 186 -15.54 -13.27 -6.18
C SER A 186 -14.87 -13.23 -7.56
N ARG A 187 -14.33 -12.07 -7.96
CA ARG A 187 -13.57 -11.90 -9.22
C ARG A 187 -12.17 -12.50 -9.11
N ALA A 188 -11.55 -12.45 -7.92
CA ALA A 188 -10.23 -13.01 -7.68
C ALA A 188 -10.22 -14.54 -7.77
N PHE A 189 -11.31 -15.20 -7.40
CA PHE A 189 -11.49 -16.64 -7.56
C PHE A 189 -12.06 -17.05 -8.94
N ALA A 190 -12.19 -16.12 -9.89
CA ALA A 190 -12.53 -16.46 -11.27
C ALA A 190 -11.39 -17.24 -11.96
N GLY A 191 -11.69 -17.97 -13.03
CA GLY A 191 -10.71 -18.82 -13.72
C GLY A 191 -9.48 -18.06 -14.27
N ILE A 192 -9.63 -16.77 -14.61
CA ILE A 192 -8.53 -15.90 -15.03
C ILE A 192 -8.75 -14.52 -14.39
N PRO A 193 -8.23 -14.26 -13.18
CA PRO A 193 -8.43 -13.00 -12.49
C PRO A 193 -7.61 -11.88 -13.15
N LYS A 194 -8.25 -10.77 -13.49
CA LYS A 194 -7.57 -9.59 -14.06
C LYS A 194 -6.98 -8.74 -12.94
N VAL A 195 -5.70 -8.43 -13.06
CA VAL A 195 -4.99 -7.48 -12.19
C VAL A 195 -4.76 -6.19 -12.98
N ALA A 196 -5.20 -5.06 -12.42
CA ALA A 196 -5.02 -3.74 -12.99
C ALA A 196 -4.13 -2.88 -12.10
N GLY A 197 -3.42 -1.95 -12.71
CA GLY A 197 -2.63 -0.95 -12.02
C GLY A 197 -3.25 0.43 -12.14
N LEU A 198 -3.19 1.21 -11.07
CA LEU A 198 -3.61 2.60 -11.02
C LEU A 198 -2.36 3.50 -10.97
N PRO A 199 -1.98 4.15 -12.08
CA PRO A 199 -0.88 5.09 -12.08
C PRO A 199 -1.17 6.25 -11.12
N GLY A 200 -0.21 6.57 -10.28
CA GLY A 200 -0.27 7.70 -9.36
C GLY A 200 1.08 8.40 -9.21
N ASP A 201 1.06 9.53 -8.50
CA ASP A 201 2.27 10.26 -8.16
C ASP A 201 3.22 9.40 -7.34
N LYS A 202 4.53 9.62 -7.56
CA LYS A 202 5.60 8.88 -6.87
C LYS A 202 5.47 8.94 -5.35
N ILE A 203 4.89 10.03 -4.82
CA ILE A 203 4.70 10.25 -3.39
C ILE A 203 3.73 9.24 -2.77
N PHE A 204 2.71 8.76 -3.49
CA PHE A 204 1.77 7.76 -2.98
C PHE A 204 2.44 6.42 -2.72
N CYS A 205 3.60 6.17 -3.32
CA CYS A 205 4.42 4.98 -3.12
C CYS A 205 5.64 5.24 -2.23
N PHE A 206 5.72 6.40 -1.57
CA PHE A 206 6.76 6.67 -0.58
C PHE A 206 6.53 5.80 0.65
N ARG A 207 7.61 5.19 1.15
CA ARG A 207 7.60 4.25 2.26
C ARG A 207 8.58 4.70 3.32
N VAL A 208 8.14 4.75 4.57
CA VAL A 208 9.04 4.95 5.70
C VAL A 208 9.71 3.61 6.03
N ARG A 209 11.03 3.57 5.95
CA ARG A 209 11.86 2.39 6.24
C ARG A 209 12.93 2.66 7.29
N GLU A 210 13.21 3.92 7.56
CA GLU A 210 14.18 4.33 8.56
C GLU A 210 13.81 5.70 9.13
N GLU A 211 14.50 6.11 10.20
CA GLU A 211 14.28 7.40 10.85
C GLU A 211 14.51 8.60 9.90
N ALA A 212 15.45 8.44 8.94
CA ALA A 212 15.69 9.46 7.92
C ALA A 212 14.47 9.66 7.01
N ASP A 213 13.71 8.59 6.72
CA ASP A 213 12.48 8.69 5.93
C ASP A 213 11.37 9.41 6.69
N VAL A 214 11.34 9.31 8.02
CA VAL A 214 10.38 10.06 8.86
C VAL A 214 10.63 11.57 8.69
N SER A 215 11.90 11.97 8.79
CA SER A 215 12.31 13.36 8.60
C SER A 215 11.98 13.86 7.19
N LEU A 216 12.24 13.04 6.17
CA LEU A 216 11.90 13.36 4.78
C LEU A 216 10.38 13.43 4.57
N ALA A 217 9.60 12.54 5.17
CA ALA A 217 8.14 12.57 5.09
C ALA A 217 7.57 13.85 5.71
N ALA A 218 8.08 14.25 6.89
CA ALA A 218 7.69 15.51 7.52
C ALA A 218 8.00 16.72 6.62
N PHE A 219 9.21 16.77 6.05
CA PHE A 219 9.58 17.83 5.09
C PHE A 219 8.65 17.86 3.86
N LEU A 220 8.34 16.70 3.28
CA LEU A 220 7.45 16.61 2.12
C LEU A 220 6.02 17.07 2.45
N GLU A 221 5.56 16.82 3.66
CA GLU A 221 4.26 17.28 4.14
C GLU A 221 4.23 18.81 4.30
N ASP A 222 5.22 19.39 4.97
CA ASP A 222 5.35 20.84 5.14
C ASP A 222 5.44 21.55 3.80
N TYR A 223 6.22 21.00 2.85
CA TYR A 223 6.33 21.54 1.50
C TYR A 223 4.98 21.57 0.77
N ARG A 224 4.17 20.51 0.90
CA ARG A 224 2.84 20.44 0.27
C ARG A 224 1.86 21.44 0.89
N LEU A 225 1.87 21.58 2.21
CA LEU A 225 1.05 22.55 2.91
C LEU A 225 1.46 23.99 2.55
N GLY A 226 2.76 24.25 2.42
CA GLY A 226 3.31 25.54 2.00
C GLY A 226 3.02 25.90 0.54
N GLN A 227 2.92 24.92 -0.36
CA GLN A 227 2.48 25.15 -1.74
C GLN A 227 0.97 25.39 -1.85
N GLY A 228 0.15 24.63 -1.11
CA GLY A 228 -1.30 24.83 -1.08
C GLY A 228 -1.74 26.20 -0.53
N GLY A 229 -0.90 26.86 0.28
CA GLY A 229 -1.13 28.23 0.74
C GLY A 229 -0.83 29.32 -0.30
N ARG A 230 0.07 29.07 -1.26
CA ARG A 230 0.46 30.06 -2.29
C ARG A 230 -0.51 30.12 -3.48
N ASP A 231 -1.18 29.01 -3.77
CA ASP A 231 -2.23 28.97 -4.80
C ASP A 231 -3.53 29.67 -4.33
N GLY A 232 -3.70 29.85 -3.02
CA GLY A 232 -4.81 30.61 -2.42
C GLY A 232 -4.62 32.13 -2.38
N GLU A 233 -3.39 32.62 -2.53
CA GLU A 233 -3.07 34.06 -2.58
C GLU A 233 -3.00 34.62 -4.01
N SER A 234 -2.93 33.77 -5.04
CA SER A 234 -2.95 34.21 -6.45
C SER A 234 -4.38 34.35 -7.03
N ALA A 235 -5.41 34.19 -6.20
CA ALA A 235 -6.82 34.33 -6.56
C ALA A 235 -7.54 35.46 -5.78
N ARG A 236 -6.81 36.53 -5.43
CA ARG A 236 -7.38 37.77 -4.89
C ARG A 236 -6.89 38.99 -5.66
#